data_AF-A0A0A2MNF2-F1
#
_entry.id   AF-A0A0A2MNF2-F1
#
_cell.length_a   1.000
_cell.length_b   1.000
_cell.length_c   1.000
_cell.angle_alpha   90.00
_cell.angle_beta   90.00
_cell.angle_gamma   90.00
#
_symmetry.space_group_name_H-M   'P 1'
#
loop_
_entity.id
_entity.type
_entity.pdbx_description
1 polymer ?
#
loop_
_entity_poly.entity_id
_entity_poly.type
_entity_poly.pdbx_seq_one_letter_code
_entity_poly.pdbx_strand_id
1 'polypeptide(L)'
;MKLIGTLKKPLLEQPYLYRIELLDRFFQILNNKELVFVQPNCWTDPMENIIFNARIIKNGLPYEHPAKDKIYAQCWSYDDDSYALWQIYTTKANNEGVTKRHPGVRITTHFDRLQHIADLNKGNFYYGMVNYLTNKNLLKLPANEEYVRCLQSEEINEEHIKSLLIKRKSYNYEKEIRLIALPDSGLIDANNSRLCRLKIEPSEFISSVRFDPSLTHQEFKQYKEQLVEQYGFKPTAITKSTLNNQNDLIFRL
;
A
#
# COMPACT_ATOMS: atom_id res chain seq x y z
N MET A 1 1.87 3.13 -15.14
CA MET A 1 2.16 4.07 -14.04
C MET A 1 3.58 4.61 -14.19
N LYS A 2 3.86 5.83 -13.76
CA LYS A 2 5.20 6.46 -13.83
C LYS A 2 6.00 6.21 -12.54
N LEU A 3 7.25 5.78 -12.66
CA LEU A 3 8.18 5.70 -11.53
C LEU A 3 8.59 7.10 -11.06
N ILE A 4 8.60 7.31 -9.75
CA ILE A 4 9.21 8.46 -9.08
C ILE A 4 10.53 8.05 -8.44
N GLY A 5 11.61 8.74 -8.81
CA GLY A 5 12.97 8.43 -8.33
C GLY A 5 13.56 7.22 -9.04
N THR A 6 14.28 6.37 -8.29
CA THR A 6 14.99 5.20 -8.82
C THR A 6 14.63 3.93 -8.05
N LEU A 7 14.60 2.80 -8.76
CA LEU A 7 14.46 1.49 -8.12
C LEU A 7 15.81 1.04 -7.54
N LYS A 8 15.76 0.43 -6.36
CA LYS A 8 16.94 -0.18 -5.72
C LYS A 8 17.08 -1.64 -6.15
N LYS A 9 18.31 -2.15 -6.04
CA LYS A 9 18.72 -3.51 -6.40
C LYS A 9 17.71 -4.62 -6.04
N PRO A 10 17.12 -4.69 -4.81
CA PRO A 10 16.19 -5.76 -4.47
C PRO A 10 15.01 -5.89 -5.44
N LEU A 11 14.50 -4.76 -5.95
CA LEU A 11 13.36 -4.76 -6.86
C LEU A 11 13.74 -4.96 -8.33
N LEU A 12 14.99 -4.73 -8.68
CA LEU A 12 15.54 -5.08 -9.98
C LEU A 12 15.74 -6.59 -10.09
N GLU A 13 16.10 -7.25 -8.98
CA GLU A 13 16.31 -8.70 -8.91
C GLU A 13 15.01 -9.47 -8.63
N GLN A 14 14.14 -8.92 -7.77
CA GLN A 14 12.85 -9.49 -7.41
C GLN A 14 11.74 -8.45 -7.61
N PRO A 15 11.24 -8.30 -8.84
CA PRO A 15 10.24 -7.30 -9.21
C PRO A 15 8.82 -7.70 -8.77
N TYR A 16 8.65 -8.02 -7.49
CA TYR A 16 7.37 -8.35 -6.90
C TYR A 16 7.04 -7.43 -5.74
N LEU A 17 5.75 -7.10 -5.65
CA LEU A 17 5.16 -6.30 -4.60
C LEU A 17 4.12 -7.12 -3.87
N TYR A 18 4.04 -6.88 -2.56
CA TYR A 18 3.24 -7.64 -1.63
C TYR A 18 2.33 -6.71 -0.84
N ARG A 19 1.07 -7.10 -0.67
CA ARG A 19 0.13 -6.39 0.18
C ARG A 19 -0.70 -7.37 0.98
N ILE A 20 -0.74 -7.18 2.28
CA ILE A 20 -1.58 -7.98 3.16
C ILE A 20 -2.91 -7.26 3.32
N GLU A 21 -3.99 -7.98 2.99
CA GLU A 21 -5.36 -7.53 3.17
C GLU A 21 -6.08 -8.44 4.17
N LEU A 22 -7.08 -7.88 4.85
CA LEU A 22 -8.06 -8.71 5.54
C LEU A 22 -8.82 -9.56 4.52
N LEU A 23 -9.18 -10.78 4.90
CA LEU A 23 -9.80 -11.74 3.98
C LEU A 23 -11.06 -11.16 3.30
N ASP A 24 -11.94 -10.52 4.06
CA ASP A 24 -13.17 -9.91 3.55
C ASP A 24 -12.87 -8.79 2.53
N ARG A 25 -11.81 -8.01 2.80
CA ARG A 25 -11.36 -6.93 1.89
C ARG A 25 -10.77 -7.50 0.62
N PHE A 26 -10.01 -8.60 0.71
CA PHE A 26 -9.52 -9.32 -0.44
C PHE A 26 -10.66 -9.80 -1.34
N PHE A 27 -11.71 -10.42 -0.78
CA PHE A 27 -12.87 -10.80 -1.59
C PHE A 27 -13.65 -9.61 -2.16
N GLN A 28 -13.71 -8.47 -1.45
CA GLN A 28 -14.26 -7.24 -2.02
C GLN A 28 -13.45 -6.76 -3.24
N ILE A 29 -12.12 -6.83 -3.19
CA ILE A 29 -11.25 -6.51 -4.35
C ILE A 29 -11.59 -7.40 -5.54
N LEU A 30 -11.77 -8.71 -5.31
CA LEU A 30 -12.09 -9.66 -6.37
C LEU A 30 -13.48 -9.43 -6.96
N ASN A 31 -14.50 -9.28 -6.12
CA ASN A 31 -15.89 -9.11 -6.53
C ASN A 31 -16.13 -7.78 -7.24
N ASN A 32 -15.60 -6.69 -6.67
CA ASN A 32 -15.81 -5.36 -7.22
C ASN A 32 -14.83 -5.02 -8.36
N LYS A 33 -13.80 -5.88 -8.55
CA LYS A 33 -12.74 -5.68 -9.54
C LYS A 33 -12.07 -4.32 -9.39
N GLU A 34 -11.73 -3.96 -8.15
CA GLU A 34 -11.16 -2.65 -7.85
C GLU A 34 -10.21 -2.65 -6.65
N LEU A 35 -9.20 -1.78 -6.72
CA LEU A 35 -8.39 -1.38 -5.57
C LEU A 35 -8.92 -0.07 -5.01
N VAL A 36 -8.99 0.01 -3.68
CA VAL A 36 -9.37 1.25 -2.98
C VAL A 36 -8.11 1.95 -2.48
N PHE A 37 -7.86 3.14 -3.02
CA PHE A 37 -6.83 4.06 -2.55
C PHE A 37 -7.48 5.08 -1.61
N VAL A 38 -6.71 5.57 -0.65
CA VAL A 38 -7.21 6.54 0.35
C VAL A 38 -6.38 7.81 0.31
N GLN A 39 -6.97 8.93 0.68
CA GLN A 39 -6.20 10.16 0.90
C GLN A 39 -5.17 9.94 2.02
N PRO A 40 -3.90 10.38 1.86
CA PRO A 40 -2.87 10.28 2.91
C PRO A 40 -3.24 10.94 4.24
N ASN A 41 -4.15 11.92 4.23
CA ASN A 41 -4.68 12.54 5.45
C ASN A 41 -5.46 11.56 6.36
N CYS A 42 -5.90 10.40 5.83
CA CYS A 42 -6.62 9.35 6.55
C CYS A 42 -5.67 8.37 7.25
N TRP A 43 -4.37 8.46 7.01
CA TRP A 43 -3.41 7.55 7.63
C TRP A 43 -3.25 7.85 9.11
N THR A 44 -3.04 6.79 9.89
CA THR A 44 -2.98 6.87 11.35
C THR A 44 -1.69 7.51 11.87
N ASP A 45 -0.58 7.42 11.11
CA ASP A 45 0.66 8.10 11.46
C ASP A 45 0.65 9.53 10.90
N PRO A 46 0.59 10.57 11.75
CA PRO A 46 0.60 11.96 11.28
C PRO A 46 1.90 12.32 10.54
N MET A 47 2.97 11.53 10.68
CA MET A 47 4.27 11.76 10.04
C MET A 47 4.41 11.08 8.67
N GLU A 48 3.44 10.28 8.20
CA GLU A 48 3.50 9.68 6.86
C GLU A 48 3.11 10.64 5.73
N ASN A 49 2.46 11.75 6.08
CA ASN A 49 2.17 12.87 5.20
C ASN A 49 2.81 14.16 5.76
N ILE A 50 4.09 14.08 6.13
CA ILE A 50 4.76 15.08 6.97
C ILE A 50 4.70 16.50 6.40
N ILE A 51 4.77 16.66 5.09
CA ILE A 51 4.81 17.96 4.42
C ILE A 51 3.42 18.61 4.42
N PHE A 52 2.36 17.89 4.05
CA PHE A 52 1.01 18.46 4.06
C PHE A 52 0.36 18.51 5.46
N ASN A 53 0.89 17.74 6.43
CA ASN A 53 0.46 17.81 7.83
C ASN A 53 1.25 18.84 8.65
N ALA A 54 2.30 19.44 8.09
CA ALA A 54 3.03 20.50 8.76
C ALA A 54 2.17 21.77 8.91
N ARG A 55 2.47 22.58 9.92
CA ARG A 55 1.96 23.95 9.99
C ARG A 55 2.65 24.79 8.92
N ILE A 56 1.91 25.19 7.88
CA ILE A 56 2.43 26.03 6.80
C ILE A 56 1.97 27.47 7.03
N ILE A 57 2.88 28.43 6.86
CA ILE A 57 2.60 29.86 6.93
C ILE A 57 2.91 30.48 5.56
N LYS A 58 1.93 31.13 4.94
CA LYS A 58 2.07 31.87 3.67
C LYS A 58 1.69 33.32 3.93
N ASN A 59 2.60 34.26 3.66
CA ASN A 59 2.39 35.70 3.90
C ASN A 59 1.94 36.05 5.34
N GLY A 60 2.51 35.36 6.34
CA GLY A 60 2.20 35.59 7.75
C GLY A 60 0.91 34.93 8.27
N LEU A 61 0.14 34.27 7.40
CA LEU A 61 -1.12 33.60 7.76
C LEU A 61 -0.99 32.07 7.70
N PRO A 62 -1.72 31.31 8.54
CA PRO A 62 -1.87 29.88 8.36
C PRO A 62 -2.36 29.53 6.95
N TYR A 63 -1.75 28.53 6.34
CA TYR A 63 -2.06 28.09 4.98
C TYR A 63 -2.26 26.58 4.94
N GLU A 64 -3.31 26.14 4.25
CA GLU A 64 -3.54 24.73 3.93
C GLU A 64 -3.33 24.52 2.44
N HIS A 65 -2.49 23.54 2.10
CA HIS A 65 -2.13 23.29 0.71
C HIS A 65 -3.28 22.58 -0.04
N PRO A 66 -3.75 23.08 -1.20
CA PRO A 66 -4.90 22.51 -1.92
C PRO A 66 -4.65 21.10 -2.48
N ALA A 67 -3.38 20.70 -2.62
CA ALA A 67 -3.01 19.35 -3.04
C ALA A 67 -3.32 18.26 -1.98
N LYS A 68 -3.46 18.64 -0.70
CA LYS A 68 -3.56 17.71 0.44
C LYS A 68 -4.66 16.66 0.26
N ASP A 69 -5.79 17.04 -0.31
CA ASP A 69 -6.99 16.20 -0.43
C ASP A 69 -7.24 15.72 -1.87
N LYS A 70 -6.27 15.92 -2.77
CA LYS A 70 -6.39 15.56 -4.19
C LYS A 70 -5.53 14.36 -4.58
N ILE A 71 -4.70 13.87 -3.65
CA ILE A 71 -3.80 12.74 -3.87
C ILE A 71 -4.32 11.55 -3.09
N TYR A 72 -4.34 10.39 -3.73
CA TYR A 72 -4.74 9.13 -3.13
C TYR A 72 -3.59 8.14 -3.22
N ALA A 73 -3.43 7.28 -2.23
CA ALA A 73 -2.32 6.35 -2.20
C ALA A 73 -2.68 5.01 -1.55
N GLN A 74 -1.87 4.01 -1.86
CA GLN A 74 -1.92 2.69 -1.28
C GLN A 74 -0.51 2.14 -1.07
N CYS A 75 -0.24 1.63 0.12
CA CYS A 75 1.08 1.13 0.52
C CYS A 75 1.22 -0.36 0.17
N TRP A 76 2.36 -0.71 -0.43
CA TRP A 76 2.76 -2.07 -0.76
C TRP A 76 4.16 -2.32 -0.20
N SER A 77 4.51 -3.56 0.09
CA SER A 77 5.85 -3.95 0.53
C SER A 77 6.61 -4.62 -0.61
N TYR A 78 7.93 -4.54 -0.59
CA TYR A 78 8.81 -5.41 -1.35
C TYR A 78 9.55 -6.43 -0.47
N ASP A 79 9.04 -6.67 0.75
CA ASP A 79 9.40 -7.82 1.58
C ASP A 79 8.37 -8.95 1.39
N ASP A 80 8.83 -10.14 1.01
CA ASP A 80 7.95 -11.26 0.63
C ASP A 80 7.07 -11.73 1.80
N ASP A 81 7.65 -12.29 2.87
CA ASP A 81 6.90 -12.94 3.95
C ASP A 81 7.37 -12.49 5.34
N SER A 82 6.96 -11.28 5.75
CA SER A 82 7.29 -10.70 7.06
C SER A 82 6.21 -10.98 8.10
N TYR A 83 6.56 -11.72 9.15
CA TYR A 83 5.66 -11.98 10.29
C TYR A 83 5.16 -10.68 10.96
N ALA A 84 6.02 -9.66 11.04
CA ALA A 84 5.62 -8.36 11.59
C ALA A 84 4.53 -7.69 10.73
N LEU A 85 4.65 -7.76 9.39
CA LEU A 85 3.63 -7.23 8.50
C LEU A 85 2.30 -7.97 8.66
N TRP A 86 2.33 -9.31 8.76
CA TRP A 86 1.13 -10.10 9.07
C TRP A 86 0.44 -9.62 10.34
N GLN A 87 1.20 -9.40 11.42
CA GLN A 87 0.63 -8.93 12.69
C GLN A 87 0.02 -7.53 12.56
N ILE A 88 0.71 -6.59 11.92
CA ILE A 88 0.26 -5.19 11.77
C ILE A 88 -1.02 -5.08 10.92
N TYR A 89 -1.09 -5.83 9.83
CA TYR A 89 -2.20 -5.71 8.88
C TYR A 89 -3.41 -6.55 9.24
N THR A 90 -3.23 -7.65 9.99
CA THR A 90 -4.36 -8.51 10.38
C THR A 90 -4.84 -8.34 11.82
N THR A 91 -4.13 -7.55 12.64
CA THR A 91 -4.61 -7.16 13.98
C THR A 91 -5.32 -5.82 13.90
N LYS A 92 -6.66 -5.85 13.93
CA LYS A 92 -7.51 -4.66 13.79
C LYS A 92 -8.66 -4.69 14.80
N ALA A 93 -9.15 -3.50 15.18
CA ALA A 93 -10.38 -3.38 15.94
C ALA A 93 -11.55 -3.95 15.12
N ASN A 94 -12.38 -4.78 15.73
CA ASN A 94 -13.66 -5.19 15.15
C ASN A 94 -14.69 -4.02 15.26
N ASN A 95 -15.92 -4.26 14.81
CA ASN A 95 -17.01 -3.27 14.86
C ASN A 95 -17.38 -2.83 16.29
N GLU A 96 -16.95 -3.56 17.32
CA GLU A 96 -17.17 -3.26 18.74
C GLU A 96 -15.96 -2.54 19.36
N GLY A 97 -14.93 -2.21 18.57
CA GLY A 97 -13.70 -1.59 19.04
C GLY A 97 -12.68 -2.57 19.66
N VAL A 98 -12.97 -3.87 19.67
CA VAL A 98 -12.07 -4.90 20.23
C VAL A 98 -10.98 -5.25 19.22
N THR A 99 -9.74 -4.92 19.57
CA THR A 99 -8.55 -5.27 18.76
C THR A 99 -8.25 -6.75 18.88
N LYS A 100 -8.36 -7.47 17.75
CA LYS A 100 -8.00 -8.89 17.66
C LYS A 100 -7.38 -9.21 16.30
N ARG A 101 -6.76 -10.38 16.20
CA ARG A 101 -6.26 -10.93 14.94
C ARG A 101 -7.44 -11.44 14.11
N HIS A 102 -7.44 -11.14 12.82
CA HIS A 102 -8.40 -11.63 11.82
C HIS A 102 -7.64 -12.39 10.72
N PRO A 103 -8.29 -13.28 9.96
CA PRO A 103 -7.65 -13.88 8.80
C PRO A 103 -7.31 -12.85 7.72
N GLY A 104 -6.16 -13.04 7.07
CA GLY A 104 -5.72 -12.21 5.96
C GLY A 104 -5.24 -13.00 4.75
N VAL A 105 -4.96 -12.26 3.68
CA VAL A 105 -4.37 -12.78 2.45
C VAL A 105 -3.30 -11.80 2.01
N ARG A 106 -2.11 -12.31 1.70
CA ARG A 106 -1.07 -11.56 1.02
C ARG A 106 -1.26 -11.70 -0.48
N ILE A 107 -1.54 -10.58 -1.12
CA ILE A 107 -1.61 -10.41 -2.56
C ILE A 107 -0.19 -10.13 -3.06
N THR A 108 0.22 -10.84 -4.12
CA THR A 108 1.47 -10.57 -4.83
C THR A 108 1.16 -10.01 -6.21
N THR A 109 1.81 -8.93 -6.62
CA THR A 109 1.76 -8.41 -7.99
C THR A 109 3.17 -8.20 -8.53
N HIS A 110 3.35 -8.36 -9.84
CA HIS A 110 4.63 -8.08 -10.51
C HIS A 110 4.68 -6.61 -10.93
N PHE A 111 5.86 -5.98 -10.96
CA PHE A 111 5.99 -4.57 -11.35
C PHE A 111 5.35 -4.23 -12.69
N ASP A 112 5.57 -5.06 -13.71
CA ASP A 112 5.02 -4.83 -15.05
C ASP A 112 3.48 -4.82 -15.08
N ARG A 113 2.82 -5.41 -14.07
CA ARG A 113 1.36 -5.41 -13.93
C ARG A 113 0.82 -4.13 -13.30
N LEU A 114 1.67 -3.25 -12.76
CA LEU A 114 1.23 -1.96 -12.25
C LEU A 114 0.67 -1.07 -13.37
N GLN A 115 1.20 -1.22 -14.60
CA GLN A 115 0.70 -0.48 -15.76
C GLN A 115 -0.80 -0.71 -15.99
N HIS A 116 -1.31 -1.90 -15.64
CA HIS A 116 -2.72 -2.26 -15.71
C HIS A 116 -3.66 -1.25 -15.03
N ILE A 117 -3.23 -0.70 -13.89
CA ILE A 117 -4.01 0.33 -13.18
C ILE A 117 -4.17 1.57 -14.07
N ALA A 118 -3.11 2.01 -14.72
CA ALA A 118 -3.15 3.19 -15.57
C ALA A 118 -3.88 2.94 -16.89
N ASP A 119 -3.90 1.70 -17.39
CA ASP A 119 -4.58 1.36 -18.65
C ASP A 119 -6.10 1.31 -18.48
N LEU A 120 -6.59 0.89 -17.30
CA LEU A 120 -8.02 0.75 -17.01
C LEU A 120 -8.67 2.00 -16.40
N ASN A 121 -7.89 3.02 -16.02
CA ASN A 121 -8.39 4.15 -15.25
C ASN A 121 -7.89 5.49 -15.82
N LYS A 122 -8.71 6.53 -15.73
CA LYS A 122 -8.33 7.89 -16.14
C LYS A 122 -7.73 8.67 -14.98
N GLY A 123 -6.57 9.27 -15.23
CA GLY A 123 -5.83 10.08 -14.26
C GLY A 123 -4.32 9.90 -14.41
N ASN A 124 -3.57 10.42 -13.45
CA ASN A 124 -2.12 10.25 -13.40
C ASN A 124 -1.74 9.31 -12.26
N PHE A 125 -0.97 8.28 -12.58
CA PHE A 125 -0.64 7.20 -11.64
C PHE A 125 0.86 7.04 -11.51
N TYR A 126 1.32 7.01 -10.28
CA TYR A 126 2.73 6.99 -9.92
C TYR A 126 3.03 5.87 -8.94
N TYR A 127 4.29 5.46 -8.90
CA TYR A 127 4.80 4.63 -7.82
C TYR A 127 6.21 5.06 -7.45
N GLY A 128 6.58 4.87 -6.18
CA GLY A 128 7.90 5.25 -5.72
C GLY A 128 8.31 4.52 -4.44
N MET A 129 9.60 4.26 -4.31
CA MET A 129 10.14 3.67 -3.09
C MET A 129 10.11 4.69 -1.96
N VAL A 130 9.69 4.25 -0.77
CA VAL A 130 9.72 5.12 0.42
C VAL A 130 11.16 5.42 0.84
N ASN A 131 11.42 6.71 1.07
CA ASN A 131 12.66 7.25 1.59
C ASN A 131 12.57 7.39 3.12
N TYR A 132 13.30 6.51 3.80
CA TYR A 132 13.33 6.43 5.26
C TYR A 132 14.35 7.41 5.86
N LEU A 133 13.86 8.46 6.50
CA LEU A 133 14.70 9.50 7.09
C LEU A 133 14.82 9.36 8.60
N THR A 134 16.01 9.67 9.13
CA THR A 134 16.23 9.81 10.57
C THR A 134 15.54 11.07 11.10
N ASN A 135 15.25 11.13 12.40
CA ASN A 135 14.69 12.34 13.02
C ASN A 135 15.53 13.59 12.72
N LYS A 136 16.86 13.48 12.76
CA LYS A 136 17.78 14.56 12.39
C LYS A 136 17.55 15.08 10.97
N ASN A 137 17.24 14.21 10.02
CA ASN A 137 17.00 14.61 8.62
C ASN A 137 15.57 15.12 8.43
N LEU A 138 14.58 14.58 9.14
CA LEU A 138 13.20 15.07 9.12
C LEU A 138 13.10 16.52 9.62
N LEU A 139 13.87 16.87 10.67
CA LEU A 139 13.92 18.25 11.19
C LEU A 139 14.51 19.26 10.20
N LYS A 140 15.20 18.80 9.14
CA LYS A 140 15.77 19.66 8.10
C LYS A 140 14.83 19.90 6.92
N LEU A 141 13.71 19.17 6.83
CA LEU A 141 12.76 19.29 5.72
C LEU A 141 12.25 20.72 5.50
N PRO A 142 11.92 21.52 6.53
CA PRO A 142 11.43 22.89 6.32
C PRO A 142 12.44 23.83 5.65
N ALA A 143 13.74 23.52 5.73
CA ALA A 143 14.82 24.29 5.12
C ALA A 143 15.31 23.67 3.80
N ASN A 144 14.72 22.56 3.35
CA ASN A 144 15.10 21.91 2.11
C ASN A 144 14.38 22.56 0.93
N GLU A 145 15.14 23.07 -0.04
CA GLU A 145 14.61 23.79 -1.19
C GLU A 145 13.59 23.00 -2.02
N GLU A 146 13.76 21.69 -2.17
CA GLU A 146 12.82 20.84 -2.93
C GLU A 146 11.43 20.87 -2.30
N TYR A 147 11.35 20.72 -0.98
CA TYR A 147 10.08 20.69 -0.26
C TYR A 147 9.49 22.07 -0.04
N VAL A 148 10.33 23.11 0.04
CA VAL A 148 9.86 24.49 0.00
C VAL A 148 9.24 24.80 -1.37
N ARG A 149 9.90 24.43 -2.48
CA ARG A 149 9.35 24.60 -3.84
C ARG A 149 8.05 23.82 -4.04
N CYS A 150 7.96 22.60 -3.50
CA CYS A 150 6.71 21.83 -3.46
C CYS A 150 5.56 22.67 -2.90
N LEU A 151 5.71 23.24 -1.70
CA LEU A 151 4.68 24.04 -1.04
C LEU A 151 4.39 25.41 -1.68
N GLN A 152 5.27 25.89 -2.55
CA GLN A 152 5.07 27.15 -3.29
C GLN A 152 4.19 26.95 -4.54
N SER A 153 4.11 25.73 -5.06
CA SER A 153 3.34 25.42 -6.27
C SER A 153 1.92 25.00 -5.91
N GLU A 154 0.91 25.74 -6.35
CA GLU A 154 -0.50 25.37 -6.09
C GLU A 154 -1.00 24.24 -6.99
N GLU A 155 -0.30 23.97 -8.10
CA GLU A 155 -0.57 22.86 -9.00
C GLU A 155 0.15 21.59 -8.54
N ILE A 156 -0.55 20.46 -8.58
CA ILE A 156 0.04 19.18 -8.19
C ILE A 156 1.09 18.79 -9.23
N ASN A 157 2.30 18.51 -8.75
CA ASN A 157 3.48 18.20 -9.56
C ASN A 157 4.26 17.04 -8.94
N GLU A 158 5.39 16.68 -9.54
CA GLU A 158 6.20 15.54 -9.11
C GLU A 158 6.78 15.72 -7.70
N GLU A 159 7.09 16.95 -7.29
CA GLU A 159 7.60 17.29 -5.96
C GLU A 159 6.56 16.98 -4.86
N HIS A 160 5.28 17.22 -5.13
CA HIS A 160 4.19 16.80 -4.24
C HIS A 160 4.15 15.27 -4.11
N ILE A 161 4.32 14.54 -5.21
CA ILE A 161 4.35 13.08 -5.18
C ILE A 161 5.59 12.57 -4.42
N LYS A 162 6.76 13.18 -4.62
CA LYS A 162 8.01 12.87 -3.88
C LYS A 162 7.88 13.14 -2.39
N SER A 163 7.19 14.20 -2.00
CA SER A 163 6.92 14.54 -0.60
C SER A 163 6.22 13.40 0.14
N LEU A 164 5.30 12.71 -0.55
CA LEU A 164 4.58 11.55 -0.05
C LEU A 164 5.41 10.27 -0.05
N LEU A 165 6.69 10.29 -0.41
CA LEU A 165 7.56 9.12 -0.27
C LEU A 165 8.43 9.20 0.98
N ILE A 166 8.27 10.22 1.82
CA ILE A 166 9.05 10.39 3.04
C ILE A 166 8.39 9.63 4.19
N LYS A 167 9.17 8.80 4.90
CA LYS A 167 8.72 8.12 6.11
C LYS A 167 9.82 8.09 7.16
N ARG A 168 9.46 7.91 8.42
CA ARG A 168 10.43 7.80 9.52
C ARG A 168 11.22 6.51 9.42
N LYS A 169 12.51 6.56 9.75
CA LYS A 169 13.41 5.38 9.72
C LYS A 169 12.91 4.20 10.55
N SER A 170 12.13 4.44 11.60
CA SER A 170 11.50 3.38 12.40
C SER A 170 10.62 2.43 11.60
N TYR A 171 10.09 2.85 10.44
CA TYR A 171 9.24 2.03 9.57
C TYR A 171 10.00 1.33 8.44
N ASN A 172 11.33 1.42 8.40
CA ASN A 172 12.13 0.79 7.33
C ASN A 172 11.94 -0.73 7.23
N TYR A 173 11.46 -1.38 8.29
CA TYR A 173 11.09 -2.81 8.26
C TYR A 173 9.94 -3.12 7.30
N GLU A 174 9.11 -2.13 6.92
CA GLU A 174 8.02 -2.34 6.00
C GLU A 174 8.47 -2.52 4.56
N LYS A 175 9.68 -2.04 4.23
CA LYS A 175 10.21 -2.06 2.87
C LYS A 175 9.15 -1.58 1.87
N GLU A 176 8.59 -0.41 2.16
CA GLU A 176 7.42 0.11 1.44
C GLU A 176 7.76 0.66 0.05
N ILE A 177 6.91 0.33 -0.90
CA ILE A 177 6.67 1.08 -2.12
C ILE A 177 5.25 1.65 -2.08
N ARG A 178 5.10 2.90 -2.49
CA ARG A 178 3.81 3.58 -2.45
C ARG A 178 3.27 3.71 -3.86
N LEU A 179 2.05 3.22 -4.08
CA LEU A 179 1.28 3.50 -5.29
C LEU A 179 0.48 4.77 -5.03
N ILE A 180 0.48 5.69 -5.99
CA ILE A 180 -0.09 7.03 -5.85
C ILE A 180 -0.97 7.34 -7.07
N ALA A 181 -2.12 7.94 -6.84
CA ALA A 181 -3.10 8.29 -7.86
C ALA A 181 -3.51 9.77 -7.73
N LEU A 182 -3.53 10.44 -8.88
CA LEU A 182 -4.24 11.69 -9.13
C LEU A 182 -5.40 11.35 -10.08
N PRO A 183 -6.50 10.81 -9.53
CA PRO A 183 -7.59 10.28 -10.32
C PRO A 183 -8.47 11.39 -10.92
N ASP A 184 -9.15 11.09 -12.02
CA ASP A 184 -10.29 11.88 -12.46
C ASP A 184 -11.45 11.78 -11.45
N SER A 185 -12.32 12.79 -11.43
CA SER A 185 -13.43 12.88 -10.47
C SER A 185 -14.37 11.68 -10.48
N GLY A 186 -14.53 10.99 -11.62
CA GLY A 186 -15.38 9.80 -11.73
C GLY A 186 -14.87 8.56 -10.99
N LEU A 187 -13.62 8.56 -10.52
CA LEU A 187 -13.04 7.47 -9.72
C LEU A 187 -13.10 7.76 -8.21
N ILE A 188 -13.48 8.97 -7.83
CA ILE A 188 -13.66 9.36 -6.43
C ILE A 188 -15.00 8.79 -5.95
N ASP A 189 -15.00 8.15 -4.79
CA ASP A 189 -16.23 7.56 -4.23
C ASP A 189 -17.27 8.64 -3.92
N ALA A 190 -18.47 8.47 -4.48
CA ALA A 190 -19.56 9.45 -4.37
C ALA A 190 -20.05 9.67 -2.93
N ASN A 191 -19.92 8.66 -2.07
CA ASN A 191 -20.35 8.73 -0.67
C ASN A 191 -19.19 9.10 0.27
N ASN A 192 -17.95 9.02 -0.19
CA ASN A 192 -16.77 9.33 0.61
C ASN A 192 -15.61 9.82 -0.26
N SER A 193 -15.50 11.13 -0.41
CA SER A 193 -14.44 11.78 -1.20
C SER A 193 -13.01 11.40 -0.79
N ARG A 194 -12.81 10.81 0.39
CA ARG A 194 -11.49 10.33 0.85
C ARG A 194 -11.05 9.01 0.23
N LEU A 195 -11.94 8.34 -0.51
CA LEU A 195 -11.68 7.09 -1.20
C LEU A 195 -11.65 7.30 -2.71
N CYS A 196 -10.69 6.64 -3.35
CA CYS A 196 -10.59 6.51 -4.80
C CYS A 196 -10.67 5.03 -5.17
N ARG A 197 -11.54 4.67 -6.10
CA ARG A 197 -11.78 3.29 -6.54
C ARG A 197 -11.20 3.09 -7.94
N LEU A 198 -10.09 2.36 -8.01
CA LEU A 198 -9.38 2.09 -9.26
C LEU A 198 -9.76 0.71 -9.78
N LYS A 199 -10.27 0.63 -11.00
CA LYS A 199 -10.60 -0.63 -11.66
C LYS A 199 -9.36 -1.45 -11.96
N ILE A 200 -9.47 -2.75 -11.74
CA ILE A 200 -8.47 -3.75 -12.09
C ILE A 200 -9.18 -4.99 -12.64
N GLU A 201 -8.52 -5.75 -13.49
CA GLU A 201 -8.89 -7.15 -13.71
C GLU A 201 -8.05 -8.02 -12.78
N PRO A 202 -8.62 -8.65 -11.73
CA PRO A 202 -7.84 -9.35 -10.71
C PRO A 202 -6.90 -10.44 -11.26
N SER A 203 -7.32 -11.15 -12.31
CA SER A 203 -6.52 -12.21 -12.94
C SER A 203 -5.26 -11.68 -13.65
N GLU A 204 -5.31 -10.43 -14.11
CA GLU A 204 -4.19 -9.76 -14.77
C GLU A 204 -3.32 -9.00 -13.75
N PHE A 205 -3.93 -8.42 -12.72
CA PHE A 205 -3.22 -7.68 -11.69
C PHE A 205 -2.50 -8.57 -10.67
N ILE A 206 -3.16 -9.65 -10.21
CA ILE A 206 -2.66 -10.49 -9.11
C ILE A 206 -1.86 -11.66 -9.66
N SER A 207 -0.58 -11.74 -9.30
CA SER A 207 0.32 -12.82 -9.71
C SER A 207 0.09 -14.08 -8.87
N SER A 208 -0.07 -13.92 -7.55
CA SER A 208 -0.30 -15.01 -6.62
C SER A 208 -0.91 -14.51 -5.32
N VAL A 209 -1.46 -15.44 -4.55
CA VAL A 209 -1.98 -15.17 -3.22
C VAL A 209 -1.41 -16.16 -2.21
N ARG A 210 -1.14 -15.66 -1.01
CA ARG A 210 -0.70 -16.45 0.13
C ARG A 210 -1.61 -16.20 1.31
N PHE A 211 -2.28 -17.24 1.77
CA PHE A 211 -3.19 -17.16 2.91
C PHE A 211 -2.45 -17.11 4.25
N ASP A 212 -3.08 -16.44 5.23
CA ASP A 212 -2.57 -16.27 6.59
C ASP A 212 -2.19 -17.62 7.22
N PRO A 213 -1.06 -17.70 7.94
CA PRO A 213 -0.62 -18.94 8.57
C PRO A 213 -1.56 -19.42 9.69
N SER A 214 -2.42 -18.56 10.23
CA SER A 214 -3.39 -18.90 11.28
C SER A 214 -4.62 -19.66 10.80
N LEU A 215 -4.90 -19.71 9.49
CA LEU A 215 -6.00 -20.51 8.97
C LEU A 215 -5.78 -22.01 9.22
N THR A 216 -6.84 -22.75 9.48
CA THR A 216 -6.80 -24.22 9.50
C THR A 216 -6.58 -24.77 8.08
N HIS A 217 -6.17 -26.04 7.98
CA HIS A 217 -6.03 -26.70 6.68
C HIS A 217 -7.35 -26.75 5.91
N GLN A 218 -8.47 -26.98 6.60
CA GLN A 218 -9.80 -27.05 6.00
C GLN A 218 -10.24 -25.69 5.45
N GLU A 219 -10.10 -24.61 6.21
CA GLU A 219 -10.41 -23.24 5.74
C GLU A 219 -9.56 -22.87 4.52
N PHE A 220 -8.25 -23.14 4.57
CA PHE A 220 -7.38 -22.87 3.41
C PHE A 220 -7.84 -23.64 2.17
N LYS A 221 -8.19 -24.92 2.31
CA LYS A 221 -8.67 -25.75 1.19
C LYS A 221 -9.95 -25.15 0.59
N GLN A 222 -10.91 -24.75 1.43
CA GLN A 222 -12.16 -24.13 0.99
C GLN A 222 -11.92 -22.81 0.23
N TYR A 223 -11.11 -21.90 0.77
CA TYR A 223 -10.80 -20.65 0.06
C TYR A 223 -10.00 -20.88 -1.22
N LYS A 224 -9.11 -21.87 -1.24
CA LYS A 224 -8.37 -22.25 -2.45
C LYS A 224 -9.32 -22.75 -3.54
N GLU A 225 -10.24 -23.66 -3.21
CA GLU A 225 -11.26 -24.15 -4.15
C GLU A 225 -12.11 -22.99 -4.66
N GLN A 226 -12.56 -22.11 -3.77
CA GLN A 226 -13.32 -20.92 -4.15
C GLN A 226 -12.56 -20.02 -5.15
N LEU A 227 -11.28 -19.75 -4.91
CA LEU A 227 -10.47 -18.92 -5.82
C LEU A 227 -10.27 -19.56 -7.20
N VAL A 228 -10.16 -20.88 -7.26
CA VAL A 228 -10.03 -21.61 -8.51
C VAL A 228 -11.35 -21.60 -9.28
N GLU A 229 -12.45 -21.97 -8.62
CA GLU A 229 -13.74 -22.20 -9.27
C GLU A 229 -14.46 -20.90 -9.63
N GLN A 230 -14.46 -19.91 -8.74
CA GLN A 230 -15.23 -18.68 -8.91
C GLN A 230 -14.44 -17.55 -9.57
N TYR A 231 -13.14 -17.50 -9.34
CA TYR A 231 -12.29 -16.38 -9.77
C TYR A 231 -11.19 -16.80 -10.77
N GLY A 232 -11.11 -18.08 -11.14
CA GLY A 232 -10.22 -18.57 -12.19
C GLY A 232 -8.73 -18.53 -11.85
N PHE A 233 -8.36 -18.45 -10.57
CA PHE A 233 -6.95 -18.47 -10.17
C PHE A 233 -6.32 -19.82 -10.46
N LYS A 234 -5.05 -19.81 -10.90
CA LYS A 234 -4.28 -21.05 -11.06
C LYS A 234 -4.03 -21.68 -9.67
N PRO A 235 -4.30 -22.98 -9.47
CA PRO A 235 -4.06 -23.64 -8.18
C PRO A 235 -2.63 -23.51 -7.64
N THR A 236 -1.64 -23.39 -8.53
CA THR A 236 -0.21 -23.21 -8.19
C THR A 236 0.12 -21.80 -7.71
N ALA A 237 -0.73 -20.81 -8.01
CA ALA A 237 -0.59 -19.43 -7.55
C ALA A 237 -1.24 -19.19 -6.19
N ILE A 238 -1.83 -20.22 -5.57
CA ILE A 238 -2.53 -20.15 -4.29
C ILE A 238 -1.78 -21.00 -3.25
N THR A 239 -1.19 -20.31 -2.28
CA THR A 239 -0.37 -20.93 -1.21
C THR A 239 -0.87 -20.52 0.17
N LYS A 240 -0.38 -21.18 1.22
CA LYS A 240 -0.55 -20.79 2.62
C LYS A 240 0.82 -20.49 3.21
N SER A 241 0.94 -19.44 4.01
CA SER A 241 2.19 -19.16 4.72
C SER A 241 2.49 -20.24 5.75
N THR A 242 3.78 -20.52 5.94
CA THR A 242 4.31 -21.52 6.89
C THR A 242 4.92 -20.90 8.14
N LEU A 243 4.74 -19.58 8.34
CA LEU A 243 5.40 -18.84 9.44
C LEU A 243 5.01 -19.30 10.85
N ASN A 244 3.88 -20.00 11.01
CA ASN A 244 3.45 -20.58 12.29
C ASN A 244 3.74 -22.09 12.41
N ASN A 245 4.49 -22.67 11.47
CA ASN A 245 4.83 -24.09 11.55
C ASN A 245 5.67 -24.36 12.81
N GLN A 246 5.45 -25.52 13.43
CA GLN A 246 6.23 -25.94 14.58
C GLN A 246 7.69 -26.16 14.19
N ASN A 247 8.58 -25.95 15.16
CA ASN A 247 10.00 -26.21 14.96
C ASN A 247 10.25 -27.72 15.04
N ASP A 248 10.28 -28.37 13.88
CA ASP A 248 10.53 -29.81 13.77
C ASP A 248 12.05 -30.13 13.65
N LEU A 249 12.93 -29.17 13.90
CA LEU A 249 14.38 -29.37 13.82
C LEU A 249 14.87 -30.28 14.95
N ILE A 250 15.44 -31.41 14.57
CA ILE A 250 16.09 -32.35 15.49
C ILE A 250 17.60 -32.13 15.41
N PHE A 251 18.18 -31.58 16.47
CA PHE A 251 19.63 -31.57 16.66
C PHE A 251 20.04 -32.90 17.30
N ARG A 252 20.88 -33.67 16.60
CA ARG A 252 21.55 -34.84 17.17
C ARG A 252 22.93 -34.40 17.63
N LEU A 253 23.18 -34.51 18.94
CA LEU A 253 24.47 -34.22 19.57
C LEU A 253 25.28 -35.51 19.73
#